data_AF-A0A497QE70-F1
#
_entry.id   AF-A0A497QE70-F1
#
_cell.length_a   1.000
_cell.length_b   1.000
_cell.length_c   1.000
_cell.angle_alpha   90.00
_cell.angle_beta   90.00
_cell.angle_gamma   90.00
#
_symmetry.space_group_name_H-M   'P 1'
#
loop_
_entity.id
_entity.type
_entity.pdbx_description
1 polymer ?
#
loop_
_entity_poly.entity_id
_entity_poly.type
_entity_poly.pdbx_seq_one_letter_code
_entity_poly.pdbx_strand_id
1 'polypeptide(L)'
;AHGANYYISYMDVAGRYRFWIVVIIWSIITLITGVLGFFAIVYASFSDFQHIRTKPFVRTILPLTMIVSLVIEWILLAIGMSVMAVSGTIYVNILGLIFSILAIGLIILALFRDNVFRQSVSNTTSVEGNLATMKGGQ
;
A
#
# COMPACT_ATOMS: atom_id res chain seq x y z
N ALA A 1 21.44 -13.64 33.20
CA ALA A 1 21.52 -13.27 31.79
C ALA A 1 21.11 -14.47 30.94
N HIS A 2 19.95 -14.45 30.30
CA HIS A 2 19.63 -15.19 29.08
C HIS A 2 18.48 -14.45 28.39
N GLY A 3 18.82 -13.58 27.43
CA GLY A 3 17.87 -12.93 26.54
C GLY A 3 17.34 -13.94 25.54
N ALA A 4 16.29 -14.66 25.92
CA ALA A 4 15.52 -15.44 24.96
C ALA A 4 14.52 -14.50 24.29
N ASN A 5 14.96 -13.85 23.20
CA ASN A 5 14.06 -13.23 22.25
C ASN A 5 13.20 -14.34 21.64
N TYR A 6 12.04 -14.61 22.24
CA TYR A 6 11.04 -15.52 21.66
C TYR A 6 10.42 -14.84 20.45
N TYR A 7 11.14 -14.87 19.32
CA TYR A 7 10.51 -14.79 18.01
C TYR A 7 9.63 -16.02 17.90
N ILE A 8 8.36 -15.87 18.19
CA ILE A 8 7.37 -16.91 17.94
C ILE A 8 7.39 -17.15 16.43
N SER A 9 8.05 -18.23 16.01
CA SER A 9 8.11 -18.62 14.61
C SER A 9 6.68 -18.99 14.19
N TYR A 10 6.18 -18.38 13.11
CA TYR A 10 4.84 -18.68 12.59
C TYR A 10 4.63 -20.20 12.36
N MET A 11 5.72 -20.93 12.09
CA MET A 11 5.73 -22.39 11.98
C MET A 11 5.38 -23.11 13.29
N ASP A 12 5.77 -22.56 14.43
CA ASP A 12 5.56 -23.16 15.77
C ASP A 12 4.11 -22.97 16.25
N VAL A 13 3.49 -21.83 15.88
CA VAL A 13 2.06 -21.56 16.16
C VAL A 13 1.14 -22.28 15.18
N ALA A 14 1.55 -22.41 13.92
CA ALA A 14 0.80 -23.15 12.90
C ALA A 14 0.63 -24.63 13.22
N GLY A 15 1.60 -25.23 13.93
CA GLY A 15 1.47 -26.60 14.46
C GLY A 15 0.39 -26.76 15.53
N ARG A 16 0.04 -25.69 16.25
CA ARG A 16 -0.94 -25.70 17.34
C ARG A 16 -2.32 -25.20 16.92
N TYR A 17 -2.39 -24.32 15.94
CA TYR A 17 -3.63 -23.70 15.49
C TYR A 17 -3.69 -23.59 13.96
N ARG A 18 -4.60 -24.36 13.34
CA ARG A 18 -4.75 -24.46 11.87
C ARG A 18 -5.05 -23.12 11.18
N PHE A 19 -5.60 -22.13 11.91
CA PHE A 19 -5.85 -20.78 11.39
C PHE A 19 -4.57 -20.09 10.90
N TRP A 20 -3.44 -20.29 11.57
CA TRP A 20 -2.18 -19.65 11.20
C TRP A 20 -1.61 -20.14 9.87
N ILE A 21 -1.96 -21.35 9.44
CA ILE A 21 -1.61 -21.85 8.09
C ILE A 21 -2.29 -20.98 7.02
N VAL A 22 -3.54 -20.60 7.23
CA VAL A 22 -4.28 -19.71 6.31
C VAL A 22 -3.62 -18.34 6.24
N VAL A 23 -3.20 -17.80 7.40
CA VAL A 23 -2.47 -16.52 7.47
C VAL A 23 -1.14 -16.60 6.71
N ILE A 24 -0.37 -17.68 6.87
CA ILE A 24 0.90 -17.89 6.17
C ILE A 24 0.70 -17.95 4.66
N ILE A 25 -0.28 -18.74 4.19
CA ILE A 25 -0.59 -18.84 2.76
C ILE A 25 -1.00 -17.47 2.21
N TRP A 26 -1.86 -16.75 2.93
CA TRP A 26 -2.29 -15.42 2.51
C TRP A 26 -1.14 -14.42 2.47
N SER A 27 -0.21 -14.47 3.43
CA SER A 27 0.98 -13.62 3.46
C SER A 27 1.88 -13.82 2.23
N ILE A 28 2.04 -15.07 1.77
CA ILE A 28 2.77 -15.36 0.52
C ILE A 28 2.05 -14.76 -0.69
N ILE A 29 0.72 -14.85 -0.75
CA ILE A 29 -0.08 -14.25 -1.83
C ILE A 29 0.04 -12.72 -1.81
N THR A 30 -0.02 -12.09 -0.63
CA THR A 30 0.19 -10.65 -0.47
C THR A 30 1.60 -10.24 -0.90
N LEU A 31 2.62 -11.05 -0.58
CA LEU A 31 3.99 -10.79 -1.04
C LEU A 31 4.07 -10.79 -2.57
N ILE A 32 3.52 -11.82 -3.22
CA ILE A 32 3.54 -11.94 -4.70
C ILE A 32 2.78 -10.78 -5.34
N THR A 33 1.57 -10.48 -4.87
CA THR A 33 0.77 -9.34 -5.37
C THR A 33 1.42 -8.00 -5.06
N GLY A 34 2.14 -7.88 -3.94
CA GLY A 34 2.93 -6.70 -3.59
C GLY A 34 4.08 -6.44 -4.55
N VAL A 35 4.85 -7.49 -4.90
CA VAL A 35 5.90 -7.39 -5.90
C VAL A 35 5.33 -7.00 -7.27
N LEU A 36 4.25 -7.65 -7.70
CA LEU A 36 3.58 -7.33 -8.97
C LEU A 36 3.00 -5.91 -8.99
N GLY A 37 2.38 -5.47 -7.88
CA GLY A 37 1.86 -4.12 -7.72
C GLY A 37 2.96 -3.06 -7.77
N PHE A 38 4.11 -3.32 -7.14
CA PHE A 38 5.27 -2.44 -7.21
C PHE A 38 5.81 -2.31 -8.64
N PHE A 39 5.98 -3.44 -9.33
CA PHE A 39 6.38 -3.44 -10.75
C PHE A 39 5.38 -2.66 -11.62
N ALA A 40 4.09 -2.80 -11.35
CA ALA A 40 3.05 -2.08 -12.09
C ALA A 40 3.14 -0.55 -11.91
N ILE A 41 3.41 -0.07 -10.69
CA ILE A 41 3.60 1.37 -10.40
C ILE A 41 4.84 1.91 -11.10
N VAL A 42 5.97 1.20 -11.02
CA VAL A 42 7.23 1.60 -11.67
C VAL A 42 7.07 1.60 -13.20
N TYR A 43 6.44 0.56 -13.75
CA TYR A 43 6.19 0.46 -15.18
C TYR A 43 5.23 1.54 -15.69
N ALA A 44 4.14 1.81 -14.97
CA ALA A 44 3.23 2.90 -15.31
C ALA A 44 3.96 4.26 -15.29
N SER A 45 4.80 4.49 -14.28
CA SER A 45 5.61 5.72 -14.18
C SER A 45 6.57 5.86 -15.36
N PHE A 46 7.26 4.79 -15.76
CA PHE A 46 8.17 4.78 -16.91
C PHE A 46 7.43 4.97 -18.24
N SER A 47 6.28 4.32 -18.40
CA SER A 47 5.41 4.43 -19.57
C SER A 47 4.91 5.86 -19.76
N ASP A 48 4.56 6.56 -18.67
CA ASP A 48 4.16 7.97 -18.71
C ASP A 48 5.32 8.89 -19.15
N PHE A 49 6.57 8.62 -18.75
CA PHE A 49 7.74 9.37 -19.24
C PHE A 49 7.97 9.19 -20.76
N GLN A 50 7.72 7.99 -21.28
CA GLN A 50 7.90 7.67 -22.69
C GLN A 50 6.66 7.95 -23.56
N HIS A 51 5.59 8.52 -23.00
CA HIS A 51 4.31 8.74 -23.69
C HIS A 51 3.71 7.46 -24.31
N ILE A 52 4.03 6.29 -23.75
CA ILE A 52 3.48 5.01 -24.19
C ILE A 52 2.12 4.83 -23.52
N ARG A 53 1.07 4.58 -24.29
CA ARG A 53 -0.28 4.32 -23.76
C ARG A 53 -0.33 2.98 -23.04
N THR A 54 -0.25 2.99 -21.71
CA THR A 54 -0.43 1.81 -20.87
C THR A 54 -1.91 1.48 -20.70
N LYS A 55 -2.24 0.19 -20.64
CA LYS A 55 -3.62 -0.25 -20.35
C LYS A 55 -4.00 0.13 -18.90
N PRO A 56 -5.25 0.55 -18.65
CA PRO A 56 -5.71 0.93 -17.30
C PRO A 56 -5.59 -0.22 -16.29
N PHE A 57 -5.59 -1.47 -16.76
CA PHE A 57 -5.35 -2.65 -15.94
C PHE A 57 -4.01 -2.60 -15.18
N VAL A 58 -2.92 -2.27 -15.86
CA VAL A 58 -1.59 -2.22 -15.24
C VAL A 58 -1.43 -0.96 -14.40
N ARG A 59 -2.05 0.15 -14.82
CA ARG A 59 -1.94 1.43 -14.12
C ARG A 59 -2.74 1.49 -12.82
N THR A 60 -3.88 0.80 -12.73
CA THR A 60 -4.81 0.97 -11.61
C THR A 60 -5.19 -0.34 -10.95
N ILE A 61 -5.50 -1.39 -11.70
CA ILE A 61 -6.02 -2.64 -11.13
C ILE A 61 -4.92 -3.38 -10.35
N LEU A 62 -3.73 -3.53 -10.93
CA LEU A 62 -2.60 -4.22 -10.27
C LEU A 62 -2.16 -3.56 -8.94
N PRO A 63 -1.95 -2.23 -8.88
CA PRO A 63 -1.68 -1.55 -7.62
C PRO A 63 -2.83 -1.65 -6.61
N LEU A 64 -4.09 -1.62 -7.09
CA LEU A 64 -5.26 -1.76 -6.23
C LEU A 64 -5.34 -3.15 -5.60
N THR A 65 -5.06 -4.22 -6.38
CA THR A 65 -5.07 -5.59 -5.85
C THR A 65 -4.01 -5.79 -4.77
N MET A 66 -2.86 -5.12 -4.88
CA MET A 66 -1.84 -5.11 -3.82
C MET A 66 -2.40 -4.50 -2.52
N ILE A 67 -3.03 -3.32 -2.60
CA ILE A 67 -3.61 -2.64 -1.43
C ILE A 67 -4.69 -3.51 -0.79
N VAL A 68 -5.58 -4.09 -1.59
CA VAL A 68 -6.65 -4.96 -1.10
C VAL A 68 -6.08 -6.20 -0.40
N SER A 69 -5.08 -6.87 -1.01
CA SER A 69 -4.45 -8.05 -0.39
C SER A 69 -3.83 -7.73 0.96
N LEU A 70 -3.20 -6.56 1.05
CA LEU A 70 -2.57 -6.07 2.27
C LEU A 70 -3.62 -5.76 3.34
N VAL A 71 -4.70 -5.06 3.02
CA VAL A 71 -5.81 -4.81 3.98
C VAL A 71 -6.38 -6.12 4.52
N ILE A 72 -6.58 -7.12 3.65
CA ILE A 72 -7.08 -8.43 4.07
C ILE A 72 -6.09 -9.13 5.00
N GLU A 73 -4.79 -9.05 4.73
CA GLU A 73 -3.74 -9.60 5.61
C GLU A 73 -3.78 -8.98 7.00
N TRP A 74 -3.95 -7.65 7.10
CA TRP A 74 -4.11 -6.96 8.37
C TRP A 74 -5.34 -7.43 9.16
N ILE A 75 -6.46 -7.65 8.47
CA ILE A 75 -7.68 -8.18 9.09
C ILE A 75 -7.45 -9.61 9.60
N LEU A 76 -6.82 -10.47 8.80
CA LEU A 76 -6.48 -11.84 9.18
C LEU A 76 -5.57 -11.89 10.41
N LEU A 77 -4.55 -11.02 10.45
CA LEU A 77 -3.66 -10.88 11.60
C LEU A 77 -4.41 -10.40 12.84
N ALA A 78 -5.27 -9.39 12.73
CA ALA A 78 -6.07 -8.89 13.85
C ALA A 78 -7.01 -9.96 14.42
N ILE A 79 -7.64 -10.76 13.55
CA ILE A 79 -8.49 -11.89 13.95
C ILE A 79 -7.64 -12.98 14.63
N GLY A 80 -6.51 -13.37 14.05
CA GLY A 80 -5.62 -14.38 14.62
C GLY A 80 -5.14 -14.02 16.02
N MET A 81 -4.82 -12.74 16.22
CA MET A 81 -4.35 -12.20 17.50
C MET A 81 -5.46 -12.07 18.56
N SER A 82 -6.71 -11.81 18.15
CA SER A 82 -7.84 -11.61 19.07
C SER A 82 -8.56 -12.90 19.47
N VAL A 83 -8.71 -13.84 18.53
CA VAL A 83 -9.47 -15.08 18.75
C VAL A 83 -8.60 -16.19 19.34
N MET A 84 -7.32 -16.23 18.96
CA MET A 84 -6.38 -17.24 19.42
C MET A 84 -5.37 -16.56 20.33
N ALA A 85 -5.78 -16.32 21.58
CA ALA A 85 -4.91 -15.80 22.63
C ALA A 85 -3.70 -16.75 22.78
N VAL A 86 -2.63 -16.45 22.05
CA VAL A 86 -1.34 -17.09 22.22
C VAL A 86 -0.92 -16.74 23.65
N SER A 87 -0.85 -17.73 24.53
CA SER A 87 -0.59 -17.57 25.97
C SER A 87 0.87 -17.20 26.27
N GLY A 88 1.46 -16.33 25.46
CA GLY A 88 2.81 -15.81 25.59
C GLY A 88 2.83 -14.33 25.24
N THR A 89 3.79 -13.59 25.77
CA THR A 89 4.00 -12.18 25.47
C THR A 89 4.23 -12.02 23.97
N ILE A 90 3.21 -11.55 23.25
CA ILE A 90 3.29 -11.38 21.80
C ILE A 90 4.12 -10.13 21.53
N TYR A 91 5.37 -10.32 21.12
CA TYR A 91 6.21 -9.24 20.64
C TYR A 91 5.81 -8.93 19.19
N VAL A 92 4.87 -8.00 19.03
CA VAL A 92 4.58 -7.41 17.72
C VAL A 92 5.84 -6.71 17.23
N ASN A 93 6.30 -7.02 16.02
CA ASN A 93 7.42 -6.32 15.41
C ASN A 93 6.99 -4.90 15.01
N ILE A 94 7.11 -3.96 15.95
CA ILE A 94 6.72 -2.55 15.79
C ILE A 94 7.44 -1.91 14.60
N LEU A 95 8.70 -2.27 14.35
CA LEU A 95 9.46 -1.78 13.18
C LEU A 95 8.81 -2.23 11.87
N GLY A 96 8.48 -3.52 11.75
CA GLY A 96 7.77 -4.05 10.58
C GLY A 96 6.41 -3.37 10.37
N LEU A 97 5.69 -3.11 11.46
CA LEU A 97 4.41 -2.39 11.44
C LEU A 97 4.59 -0.96 10.91
N ILE A 98 5.56 -0.20 11.42
CA ILE A 98 5.86 1.16 10.95
C ILE A 98 6.24 1.15 9.46
N PHE A 99 7.14 0.25 9.03
CA PHE A 99 7.56 0.17 7.64
C PHE A 99 6.41 -0.20 6.69
N SER A 100 5.49 -1.07 7.12
CA SER A 100 4.32 -1.41 6.32
C SER A 100 3.36 -0.23 6.16
N ILE A 101 3.12 0.55 7.23
CA ILE A 101 2.27 1.75 7.19
C ILE A 101 2.90 2.80 6.26
N LEU A 102 4.20 3.02 6.37
CA LEU A 102 4.94 3.93 5.49
C LEU A 102 4.86 3.47 4.03
N ALA A 103 5.02 2.17 3.76
CA ALA A 103 4.93 1.62 2.41
C ALA A 103 3.54 1.86 1.80
N ILE A 104 2.46 1.62 2.55
CA ILE A 104 1.08 1.89 2.09
C ILE A 104 0.90 3.38 1.77
N GLY A 105 1.35 4.27 2.66
CA GLY A 105 1.27 5.72 2.46
C GLY A 105 1.98 6.16 1.18
N LEU A 106 3.19 5.66 0.93
CA LEU A 106 3.95 5.95 -0.28
C LEU A 106 3.27 5.40 -1.55
N ILE A 107 2.68 4.21 -1.48
CA ILE A 107 1.95 3.61 -2.61
C ILE A 107 0.70 4.41 -2.96
N ILE A 108 -0.07 4.83 -1.95
CA ILE A 108 -1.25 5.69 -2.15
C ILE A 108 -0.82 7.02 -2.76
N LEU A 109 0.23 7.64 -2.24
CA LEU A 109 0.77 8.89 -2.78
C LEU A 109 1.21 8.73 -4.25
N ALA A 110 1.85 7.61 -4.59
CA ALA A 110 2.26 7.30 -5.95
C ALA A 110 1.06 7.11 -6.90
N LEU A 111 0.00 6.45 -6.45
CA LEU A 111 -1.23 6.24 -7.22
C LEU A 111 -2.01 7.54 -7.48
N PHE A 112 -2.05 8.43 -6.49
CA PHE A 112 -2.80 9.68 -6.57
C PHE A 112 -1.95 10.89 -6.96
N ARG A 113 -0.67 10.71 -7.35
CA ARG A 113 0.22 11.82 -7.74
C ARG A 113 -0.44 12.73 -8.77
N ASP A 114 -1.08 12.14 -9.77
CA ASP A 114 -1.69 12.89 -10.87
C ASP A 114 -2.87 13.74 -10.40
N ASN A 115 -3.59 13.34 -9.37
CA ASN A 115 -4.70 14.13 -8.81
C ASN A 115 -4.20 15.25 -7.90
N VAL A 116 -3.10 15.03 -7.16
CA VAL A 116 -2.48 16.05 -6.31
C VAL A 116 -1.89 17.19 -7.16
N PHE A 117 -1.23 16.86 -8.28
CA PHE A 117 -0.59 17.86 -9.14
C PHE A 117 -1.55 18.52 -10.16
N ARG A 118 -2.73 17.93 -10.44
CA ARG A 118 -3.71 18.53 -11.37
C ARG A 118 -4.38 19.79 -10.83
N GLN A 119 -4.39 20.02 -9.52
CA GLN A 119 -4.98 21.23 -8.92
C GLN A 119 -4.13 22.49 -9.07
N SER A 120 -2.84 22.37 -9.44
CA SER A 120 -1.96 23.53 -9.53
C SER A 120 -2.10 24.32 -10.84
N VAL A 121 -2.66 23.71 -11.89
CA VAL A 121 -2.74 24.35 -13.22
C VAL A 121 -4.04 25.12 -13.44
N SER A 122 -5.17 24.76 -12.80
CA SER A 122 -6.45 25.46 -13.05
C SER A 122 -6.57 26.82 -12.36
N ASN A 123 -5.79 27.07 -11.31
CA ASN A 123 -5.86 28.32 -10.56
C ASN A 123 -5.08 29.46 -11.23
N THR A 124 -4.11 29.16 -12.09
CA THR A 124 -3.34 30.19 -12.80
C THR A 124 -4.10 30.74 -14.00
N THR A 125 -4.85 29.87 -14.70
CA THR A 125 -5.69 30.28 -15.86
C THR A 125 -6.91 31.10 -15.48
N SER A 126 -7.46 30.93 -14.26
CA SER A 126 -8.60 31.74 -13.80
C SER A 126 -8.18 33.15 -13.38
N VAL A 127 -6.95 33.32 -12.90
CA VAL A 127 -6.41 34.64 -12.50
C VAL A 127 -6.03 35.47 -13.74
N GLU A 128 -5.37 34.86 -14.74
CA GLU A 128 -5.06 35.57 -15.99
C GLU A 128 -6.31 35.92 -16.81
N GLY A 129 -7.31 35.05 -16.83
CA GLY A 129 -8.61 35.32 -17.46
C GLY A 129 -9.35 36.51 -16.84
N ASN A 130 -9.27 36.69 -15.52
CA ASN A 130 -9.90 37.81 -14.81
C ASN A 130 -9.13 39.14 -14.91
N LEU A 131 -7.80 39.11 -15.08
CA LEU A 131 -7.03 40.34 -15.32
C LEU A 131 -7.21 40.87 -16.75
N ALA A 132 -7.39 39.97 -17.73
CA ALA A 132 -7.63 40.37 -19.13
C ALA A 132 -8.99 41.05 -19.33
N THR A 133 -10.04 40.60 -18.62
CA THR A 133 -11.37 41.22 -18.66
C THR A 133 -11.45 42.57 -17.94
N MET A 134 -10.59 42.83 -16.96
CA MET A 134 -10.49 44.13 -16.29
C MET A 134 -9.68 45.18 -17.07
N LYS A 135 -8.78 44.78 -17.98
CA LYS A 135 -7.99 45.72 -18.80
C LYS A 135 -8.64 46.11 -20.14
N GLY A 136 -9.69 45.42 -20.57
CA GLY A 136 -10.42 45.70 -21.82
C GLY A 136 -11.61 46.66 -21.68
N GLY A 137 -11.82 47.23 -20.50
CA GLY A 137 -12.94 48.12 -20.19
C GLY A 137 -12.49 49.53 -19.80
N GLN A 138 -11.74 50.20 -20.68
CA GLN A 138 -11.56 51.65 -20.68
C GLN A 138 -11.57 52.17 -22.12
#